data_AF-A0A317VJ19-F1
#
_entry.id   AF-A0A317VJ19-F1
#
_cell.length_a   1.000
_cell.length_b   1.000
_cell.length_c   1.000
_cell.angle_alpha   90.00
_cell.angle_beta   90.00
_cell.angle_gamma   90.00
#
_symmetry.space_group_name_H-M   'P 1'
#
loop_
_entity.id
_entity.type
_entity.pdbx_description
1 polymer ?
#
loop_
_entity_poly.entity_id
_entity_poly.type
_entity_poly.pdbx_seq_one_letter_code
_entity_poly.pdbx_strand_id
1 'polypeptide(L)'
;MPTTQWPLLPTFSITQPGDEPGPMLPQPRPFLRRIIRSITHPLPQPTPLPPTHITDLHIHDPSIIHDATTNTYYAYGSGPRIPIHTAPSLSGPWTLAGTVLSHDSKLPRGDTKAPWAPTTISLNGVYYCFYATSNSGCRNSALGVATSSHPGPDLNSGPSTWTDHGALPLGISGIGITTYPFDRANAIDISVVIDHTTDGTAYMSFGSFWTGIWQIPLTGDFLGADPRVEEVRHLAFEPTAVHPPAKKADGVCGDATGMHPIEGAFVSFRDPWWYLWFSWGKCCHFDPERLPREGMEYSIRLGRSLSPRGPFHDKRGRDLLNGGGETIYASNDDVYAPGGQGVLADEGGMYFIIIIVMNKSIGYGFHDARLGFNPLVYVDGWPVAQ
;
A
#
# COMPACT_ATOMS: atom_id res chain seq x y z
N MET A 1 -16.00 -39.81 44.45
CA MET A 1 -17.40 -40.25 44.68
C MET A 1 -17.94 -39.44 45.85
N PRO A 2 -19.20 -38.96 45.87
CA PRO A 2 -20.35 -39.18 44.97
C PRO A 2 -20.67 -37.93 44.10
N THR A 3 -20.82 -38.04 42.78
CA THR A 3 -22.06 -38.24 41.97
C THR A 3 -23.14 -37.16 42.14
N THR A 4 -23.22 -36.26 41.14
CA THR A 4 -24.41 -35.45 40.86
C THR A 4 -24.67 -35.45 39.36
N GLN A 5 -25.95 -35.58 39.02
CA GLN A 5 -26.53 -36.07 37.77
C GLN A 5 -26.58 -35.00 36.66
N TRP A 6 -26.45 -35.45 35.41
CA TRP A 6 -26.78 -34.69 34.21
C TRP A 6 -28.28 -34.85 33.87
N PRO A 7 -29.01 -33.78 33.50
CA PRO A 7 -30.40 -33.90 33.06
C PRO A 7 -30.50 -34.52 31.66
N LEU A 8 -31.48 -35.41 31.54
CA LEU A 8 -31.83 -36.25 30.39
C LEU A 8 -32.39 -35.41 29.23
N LEU A 9 -31.98 -35.77 28.01
CA LEU A 9 -32.58 -35.32 26.76
C LEU A 9 -33.98 -35.94 26.60
N PRO A 10 -35.00 -35.20 26.12
CA PRO A 10 -36.31 -35.77 25.86
C PRO A 10 -36.27 -36.72 24.66
N THR A 11 -36.78 -37.92 24.90
CA THR A 11 -37.07 -38.96 23.90
C THR A 11 -38.30 -38.56 23.08
N PHE A 12 -38.13 -38.45 21.76
CA PHE A 12 -39.26 -38.38 20.84
C PHE A 12 -39.56 -39.77 20.27
N SER A 13 -40.80 -40.20 20.46
CA SER A 13 -41.38 -41.44 19.97
C SER A 13 -41.49 -41.46 18.45
N ILE A 14 -40.98 -42.52 17.83
CA ILE A 14 -41.21 -42.83 16.41
C ILE A 14 -42.60 -43.46 16.29
N THR A 15 -43.57 -42.70 15.79
CA THR A 15 -44.84 -43.22 15.28
C THR A 15 -44.67 -43.61 13.81
N GLN A 16 -45.00 -44.86 13.48
CA GLN A 16 -45.06 -45.33 12.10
C GLN A 16 -46.18 -44.59 11.31
N PRO A 17 -45.95 -44.17 10.06
CA PRO A 17 -47.02 -43.64 9.22
C PRO A 17 -47.89 -44.81 8.71
N GLY A 18 -49.19 -44.72 8.97
CA GLY A 18 -50.21 -45.51 8.29
C GLY A 18 -50.43 -45.03 6.85
N ASP A 19 -50.96 -45.94 6.03
CA ASP A 19 -51.21 -45.78 4.60
C ASP A 19 -52.14 -44.60 4.26
N GLU A 20 -51.64 -43.62 3.51
CA GLU A 20 -52.46 -42.69 2.72
C GLU A 20 -52.08 -42.79 1.23
N PRO A 21 -53.07 -42.78 0.31
CA PRO A 21 -52.81 -42.88 -1.13
C PRO A 21 -52.18 -41.59 -1.67
N GLY A 22 -51.03 -41.74 -2.33
CA GLY A 22 -50.24 -40.62 -2.86
C GLY A 22 -50.95 -39.80 -3.96
N PRO A 23 -50.61 -38.51 -4.10
CA PRO A 23 -51.21 -37.65 -5.11
C PRO A 23 -50.74 -38.00 -6.53
N MET A 24 -51.68 -38.02 -7.47
CA MET A 24 -51.44 -38.20 -8.90
C MET A 24 -50.46 -37.14 -9.45
N LEU A 25 -49.45 -37.60 -10.18
CA LEU A 25 -48.55 -36.75 -10.96
C LEU A 25 -49.33 -36.01 -12.07
N PRO A 26 -49.19 -34.69 -12.22
CA PRO A 26 -49.83 -33.95 -13.30
C PRO A 26 -49.14 -34.23 -14.65
N GLN A 27 -49.94 -34.45 -15.68
CA GLN A 27 -49.51 -34.66 -17.07
C GLN A 27 -48.77 -33.42 -17.63
N PRO A 28 -47.75 -33.60 -18.50
CA PRO A 28 -46.97 -32.49 -19.04
C PRO A 28 -47.81 -31.63 -19.99
N ARG A 29 -47.86 -30.31 -19.73
CA ARG A 29 -48.42 -29.32 -20.65
C ARG A 29 -47.41 -28.98 -21.76
N PRO A 30 -47.86 -28.67 -22.99
CA PRO A 30 -46.96 -28.34 -24.09
C PRO A 30 -46.20 -27.03 -23.79
N PHE A 31 -44.87 -27.09 -23.89
CA PHE A 31 -43.98 -25.93 -23.78
C PHE A 31 -44.28 -24.94 -24.92
N LEU A 32 -44.91 -23.81 -24.60
CA LEU A 32 -44.78 -22.61 -25.44
C LEU A 32 -43.34 -22.11 -25.33
N ARG A 33 -42.57 -22.22 -26.41
CA ARG A 33 -41.27 -21.55 -26.55
C ARG A 33 -41.49 -20.03 -26.50
N ARG A 34 -41.38 -19.46 -25.31
CA ARG A 34 -41.21 -18.01 -25.16
C ARG A 34 -39.82 -17.67 -25.69
N ILE A 35 -39.77 -16.97 -26.82
CA ILE A 35 -38.53 -16.38 -27.33
C ILE A 35 -38.09 -15.36 -26.28
N ILE A 36 -37.17 -15.76 -25.40
CA ILE A 36 -36.42 -14.82 -24.58
C ILE A 36 -35.45 -14.15 -25.56
N ARG A 37 -35.81 -12.96 -26.04
CA ARG A 37 -34.81 -12.08 -26.62
C ARG A 37 -33.81 -11.81 -25.51
N SER A 38 -32.61 -12.36 -25.65
CA SER A 38 -31.45 -11.97 -24.87
C SER A 38 -31.30 -10.46 -25.03
N ILE A 39 -31.71 -9.70 -24.02
CA ILE A 39 -31.26 -8.33 -23.87
C ILE A 39 -29.83 -8.48 -23.37
N THR A 40 -28.90 -8.55 -24.31
CA THR A 40 -27.49 -8.29 -23.99
C THR A 40 -27.44 -6.84 -23.53
N HIS A 41 -27.52 -6.61 -22.22
CA HIS A 41 -27.06 -5.35 -21.66
C HIS A 41 -25.60 -5.22 -22.11
N PRO A 42 -25.22 -4.16 -22.85
CA PRO A 42 -23.81 -3.90 -23.05
C PRO A 42 -23.17 -3.86 -21.66
N LEU A 43 -22.07 -4.60 -21.47
CA LEU A 43 -21.24 -4.43 -20.28
C LEU A 43 -20.99 -2.93 -20.13
N PRO A 44 -21.11 -2.35 -18.92
CA PRO A 44 -20.74 -0.97 -18.70
C PRO A 44 -19.35 -0.77 -19.32
N GLN A 45 -19.25 0.14 -20.28
CA GLN A 45 -17.93 0.55 -20.76
C GLN A 45 -17.16 1.04 -19.53
N PRO A 46 -15.88 0.66 -19.35
CA PRO A 46 -15.09 1.20 -18.27
C PRO A 46 -15.17 2.72 -18.37
N THR A 47 -15.62 3.37 -17.30
CA THR A 47 -15.58 4.83 -17.25
C THR A 47 -14.11 5.23 -17.43
N PRO A 48 -13.78 6.12 -18.39
CA PRO A 48 -12.42 6.58 -18.56
C PRO A 48 -11.87 7.07 -17.22
N LEU A 49 -10.63 6.69 -16.90
CA LEU A 49 -9.96 7.22 -15.72
C LEU A 49 -9.84 8.75 -15.86
N PRO A 50 -10.04 9.51 -14.78
CA PRO A 50 -9.96 10.97 -14.87
C PRO A 50 -8.53 11.42 -15.17
N PRO A 51 -8.35 12.64 -15.72
CA PRO A 51 -7.04 13.26 -15.77
C PRO A 51 -6.50 13.51 -14.35
N THR A 52 -5.19 13.61 -14.18
CA THR A 52 -4.58 13.94 -12.88
C THR A 52 -4.09 15.39 -12.83
N HIS A 53 -4.10 15.99 -11.64
CA HIS A 53 -3.44 17.27 -11.41
C HIS A 53 -1.94 17.06 -11.26
N ILE A 54 -1.18 17.25 -12.34
CA ILE A 54 0.28 17.15 -12.34
C ILE A 54 0.88 18.49 -11.93
N THR A 55 1.74 18.48 -10.90
CA THR A 55 2.48 19.66 -10.45
C THR A 55 3.85 19.76 -11.11
N ASP A 56 4.58 20.86 -10.86
CA ASP A 56 5.96 21.03 -11.28
C ASP A 56 6.99 20.32 -10.39
N LEU A 57 6.57 19.76 -9.25
CA LEU A 57 7.46 19.11 -8.30
C LEU A 57 7.99 17.78 -8.85
N HIS A 58 9.30 17.74 -9.05
CA HIS A 58 10.08 16.51 -9.24
C HIS A 58 10.20 15.73 -7.93
N ILE A 59 9.60 14.54 -7.87
CA ILE A 59 9.66 13.71 -6.67
C ILE A 59 9.49 12.23 -7.02
N HIS A 60 10.07 11.37 -6.18
CA HIS A 60 9.79 9.94 -6.11
C HIS A 60 9.35 9.57 -4.70
N ASP A 61 8.48 8.58 -4.61
CA ASP A 61 7.87 8.01 -3.42
C ASP A 61 7.45 9.07 -2.38
N PRO A 62 6.53 9.98 -2.75
CA PRO A 62 6.20 11.13 -1.93
C PRO A 62 5.41 10.72 -0.68
N SER A 63 5.86 11.19 0.47
CA SER A 63 5.01 11.36 1.66
C SER A 63 4.67 12.83 1.80
N ILE A 64 3.40 13.16 2.02
CA ILE A 64 2.94 14.54 2.20
C ILE A 64 2.21 14.67 3.54
N ILE A 65 2.55 15.73 4.28
CA ILE A 65 1.79 16.18 5.45
C ILE A 65 1.37 17.63 5.26
N HIS A 66 0.27 18.02 5.89
CA HIS A 66 -0.16 19.40 5.99
C HIS A 66 -0.06 19.85 7.45
N ASP A 67 0.70 20.91 7.68
CA ASP A 67 0.77 21.56 8.98
C ASP A 67 -0.28 22.67 9.02
N ALA A 68 -1.38 22.41 9.71
CA ALA A 68 -2.49 23.35 9.88
C ALA A 68 -2.08 24.62 10.66
N THR A 69 -1.04 24.57 11.50
CA THR A 69 -0.63 25.73 12.31
C THR A 69 0.02 26.81 11.47
N THR A 70 0.80 26.41 10.47
CA THR A 70 1.47 27.29 9.51
C THR A 70 0.76 27.34 8.16
N ASN A 71 -0.29 26.52 7.98
CA ASN A 71 -0.97 26.27 6.72
C ASN A 71 0.01 25.95 5.58
N THR A 72 0.95 25.04 5.82
CA THR A 72 2.01 24.67 4.87
C THR A 72 1.99 23.18 4.60
N TYR A 73 2.10 22.81 3.32
CA TYR A 73 2.32 21.43 2.91
C TYR A 73 3.81 21.12 2.89
N TYR A 74 4.18 19.93 3.35
CA TYR A 74 5.53 19.39 3.31
C TYR A 74 5.53 18.08 2.54
N ALA A 75 6.40 17.96 1.54
CA ALA A 75 6.60 16.74 0.76
C ALA A 75 8.01 16.19 1.00
N TYR A 76 8.10 14.92 1.37
CA TYR A 76 9.33 14.16 1.58
C TYR A 76 9.43 13.15 0.45
N GLY A 77 10.59 13.04 -0.19
CA GLY A 77 10.79 12.12 -1.31
C GLY A 77 12.05 11.30 -1.24
N SER A 78 12.10 10.23 -2.03
CA SER A 78 13.31 9.46 -2.30
C SER A 78 14.40 10.35 -2.89
N GLY A 79 15.63 10.24 -2.38
CA GLY A 79 16.76 11.00 -2.90
C GLY A 79 17.79 11.38 -1.83
N PRO A 80 18.81 12.17 -2.21
CA PRO A 80 19.90 12.54 -1.31
C PRO A 80 19.39 13.08 0.02
N ARG A 81 19.68 12.35 1.10
CA ARG A 81 19.30 12.69 2.48
C ARG A 81 17.80 12.94 2.71
N ILE A 82 16.93 12.45 1.82
CA ILE A 82 15.48 12.64 1.84
C ILE A 82 15.11 14.13 1.72
N PRO A 83 15.02 14.68 0.49
CA PRO A 83 14.64 16.08 0.28
C PRO A 83 13.25 16.42 0.82
N ILE A 84 13.14 17.61 1.40
CA ILE A 84 11.90 18.20 1.90
C ILE A 84 11.55 19.39 1.01
N HIS A 85 10.35 19.38 0.45
CA HIS A 85 9.78 20.51 -0.29
C HIS A 85 8.59 21.08 0.46
N THR A 86 8.35 22.38 0.32
CA THR A 86 7.19 23.06 0.91
C THR A 86 6.35 23.75 -0.14
N ALA A 87 5.05 23.85 0.12
CA ALA A 87 4.11 24.59 -0.71
C ALA A 87 2.95 25.18 0.12
N PRO A 88 2.34 26.29 -0.33
CA PRO A 88 1.13 26.84 0.29
C PRO A 88 -0.14 26.05 -0.07
N SER A 89 -0.06 25.19 -1.09
CA SER A 89 -1.16 24.34 -1.54
C SER A 89 -0.61 23.05 -2.17
N LEU A 90 -1.42 22.01 -2.27
CA LEU A 90 -1.02 20.76 -2.93
C LEU A 90 -0.62 20.96 -4.41
N SER A 91 -1.23 21.95 -5.07
CA SER A 91 -0.88 22.37 -6.44
C SER A 91 0.45 23.12 -6.55
N GLY A 92 1.10 23.42 -5.42
CA GLY A 92 2.32 24.22 -5.37
C GLY A 92 2.06 25.73 -5.20
N PRO A 93 3.03 26.57 -5.60
CA PRO A 93 4.35 26.19 -6.10
C PRO A 93 5.16 25.46 -5.02
N TRP A 94 5.88 24.41 -5.40
CA TRP A 94 6.72 23.64 -4.49
C TRP A 94 8.16 24.17 -4.50
N THR A 95 8.74 24.33 -3.30
CA THR A 95 10.11 24.83 -3.14
C THR A 95 10.94 23.88 -2.29
N LEU A 96 12.17 23.57 -2.70
CA LEU A 96 13.09 22.80 -1.88
C LEU A 96 13.43 23.57 -0.61
N ALA A 97 13.06 23.02 0.54
CA ALA A 97 13.27 23.64 1.85
C ALA A 97 14.52 23.11 2.55
N GLY A 98 14.81 21.81 2.42
CA GLY A 98 15.95 21.17 3.08
C GLY A 98 15.95 19.67 2.90
N THR A 99 16.53 18.95 3.85
CA THR A 99 16.55 17.48 3.87
C THR A 99 16.21 16.97 5.26
N VAL A 100 15.65 15.76 5.37
CA VAL A 100 15.43 15.12 6.67
C VAL A 100 16.78 14.86 7.31
N LEU A 101 17.69 14.18 6.63
CA LEU A 101 18.98 13.83 7.21
C LEU A 101 20.00 14.95 7.00
N SER A 102 20.78 15.27 8.04
CA SER A 102 21.89 16.23 7.93
C SER A 102 23.15 15.61 7.31
N HIS A 103 23.27 14.28 7.37
CA HIS A 103 24.38 13.48 6.87
C HIS A 103 23.84 12.26 6.13
N ASP A 104 24.73 11.43 5.58
CA ASP A 104 24.35 10.11 5.07
C ASP A 104 23.70 9.30 6.20
N SER A 105 22.72 8.49 5.84
CA SER A 105 21.94 7.67 6.77
C SER A 105 22.83 6.78 7.64
N LYS A 106 22.46 6.63 8.92
CA LYS A 106 23.08 5.68 9.86
C LYS A 106 22.76 4.21 9.57
N LEU A 107 21.95 3.91 8.56
CA LEU A 107 21.62 2.52 8.21
C LEU A 107 22.85 1.75 7.73
N PRO A 108 22.97 0.45 8.09
CA PRO A 108 24.22 -0.30 7.91
C PRO A 108 24.44 -0.84 6.48
N ARG A 109 23.48 -0.64 5.56
CA ARG A 109 23.49 -1.25 4.23
C ARG A 109 22.66 -0.45 3.24
N GLY A 110 22.72 -0.82 1.96
CA GLY A 110 22.05 -0.09 0.88
C GLY A 110 22.73 1.24 0.57
N ASP A 111 22.11 2.04 -0.30
CA ASP A 111 22.57 3.41 -0.56
C ASP A 111 22.20 4.35 0.59
N THR A 112 23.15 4.60 1.50
CA THR A 112 22.95 5.49 2.65
C THR A 112 22.91 6.97 2.27
N LYS A 113 23.34 7.33 1.05
CA LYS A 113 23.35 8.72 0.57
C LYS A 113 21.98 9.15 0.10
N ALA A 114 21.24 8.24 -0.53
CA ALA A 114 19.91 8.49 -1.06
C ALA A 114 18.91 7.45 -0.57
N PRO A 115 18.37 7.59 0.66
CA PRO A 115 17.30 6.74 1.16
C PRO A 115 16.02 6.85 0.33
N TRP A 116 15.19 5.80 0.40
CA TRP A 116 14.00 5.60 -0.43
C TRP A 116 12.71 5.59 0.40
N ALA A 117 11.61 5.89 -0.29
CA ALA A 117 10.23 5.75 0.15
C ALA A 117 10.00 6.25 1.58
N PRO A 118 10.28 7.54 1.86
CA PRO A 118 10.01 8.10 3.17
C PRO A 118 8.51 8.08 3.46
N THR A 119 8.14 7.71 4.68
CA THR A 119 6.80 7.94 5.23
C THR A 119 6.90 8.81 6.46
N THR A 120 6.27 9.98 6.40
CA THR A 120 6.26 10.95 7.49
C THR A 120 4.89 11.01 8.15
N ILE A 121 4.84 10.84 9.47
CA ILE A 121 3.65 11.03 10.29
C ILE A 121 3.92 12.07 11.39
N SER A 122 2.86 12.69 11.90
CA SER A 122 2.90 13.55 13.08
C SER A 122 2.07 12.94 14.20
N LEU A 123 2.65 12.83 15.39
CA LEU A 123 1.97 12.33 16.58
C LEU A 123 2.42 13.11 17.80
N ASN A 124 1.48 13.70 18.52
CA ASN A 124 1.74 14.42 19.79
C ASN A 124 2.84 15.49 19.70
N GLY A 125 2.90 16.22 18.57
CA GLY A 125 3.91 17.27 18.34
C GLY A 125 5.30 16.76 17.94
N VAL A 126 5.45 15.45 17.72
CA VAL A 126 6.67 14.84 17.18
C VAL A 126 6.38 14.36 15.76
N TYR A 127 7.28 14.68 14.84
CA TYR A 127 7.29 14.15 13.49
C TYR A 127 8.22 12.94 13.43
N TYR A 128 7.76 11.87 12.79
CA TYR A 128 8.52 10.65 12.54
C TYR A 128 8.62 10.47 11.04
N CYS A 129 9.83 10.35 10.51
CA CYS A 129 10.10 10.05 9.11
C CYS A 129 10.77 8.69 9.05
N PHE A 130 9.99 7.69 8.66
CA PHE A 130 10.47 6.34 8.40
C PHE A 130 11.03 6.29 6.98
N TYR A 131 12.12 5.54 6.78
CA TYR A 131 12.76 5.45 5.47
C TYR A 131 13.50 4.12 5.32
N ALA A 132 13.89 3.79 4.09
CA ALA A 132 14.68 2.60 3.82
C ALA A 132 15.95 2.90 3.03
N THR A 133 16.95 2.03 3.13
CA THR A 133 18.11 2.02 2.24
C THR A 133 18.24 0.64 1.62
N SER A 134 18.49 0.58 0.31
CA SER A 134 18.60 -0.66 -0.45
C SER A 134 19.48 -0.51 -1.69
N ASN A 135 19.57 -1.56 -2.50
CA ASN A 135 20.20 -1.58 -3.81
C ASN A 135 19.20 -2.12 -4.83
N SER A 136 19.12 -1.48 -6.01
CA SER A 136 18.08 -1.79 -7.00
C SER A 136 18.12 -3.27 -7.38
N GLY A 137 16.95 -3.92 -7.34
CA GLY A 137 16.79 -5.34 -7.65
C GLY A 137 17.28 -6.31 -6.57
N CYS A 138 17.63 -5.83 -5.37
CA CYS A 138 18.04 -6.66 -4.24
C CYS A 138 17.20 -6.41 -2.99
N ARG A 139 17.03 -7.43 -2.16
CA ARG A 139 16.40 -7.34 -0.82
C ARG A 139 17.40 -7.23 0.34
N ASN A 140 18.59 -6.70 0.06
CA ASN A 140 19.60 -6.38 1.09
C ASN A 140 19.32 -4.99 1.66
N SER A 141 18.19 -4.87 2.36
CA SER A 141 17.59 -3.58 2.73
C SER A 141 17.61 -3.35 4.24
N ALA A 142 17.52 -2.10 4.65
CA ALA A 142 17.36 -1.71 6.05
C ALA A 142 16.27 -0.65 6.20
N LEU A 143 15.58 -0.68 7.34
CA LEU A 143 14.53 0.26 7.73
C LEU A 143 15.05 1.13 8.88
N GLY A 144 14.79 2.44 8.80
CA GLY A 144 15.18 3.41 9.81
C GLY A 144 14.09 4.43 10.10
N VAL A 145 14.32 5.24 11.13
CA VAL A 145 13.44 6.33 11.51
C VAL A 145 14.24 7.52 11.98
N ALA A 146 13.81 8.71 11.56
CA ALA A 146 14.27 9.98 12.10
C ALA A 146 13.12 10.71 12.78
N THR A 147 13.42 11.53 13.80
CA THR A 147 12.40 12.33 14.49
C THR A 147 12.73 13.80 14.53
N SER A 148 11.72 14.67 14.52
CA SER A 148 11.87 16.11 14.71
C SER A 148 10.67 16.71 15.48
N SER A 149 10.87 17.87 16.11
CA SER A 149 9.79 18.71 16.62
C SER A 149 9.18 19.64 15.57
N HIS A 150 9.77 19.68 14.36
CA HIS A 150 9.30 20.48 13.23
C HIS A 150 9.19 19.61 11.96
N PRO A 151 8.20 19.88 11.10
CA PRO A 151 8.02 19.10 9.86
C PRO A 151 9.14 19.35 8.84
N GLY A 152 9.79 20.51 8.89
CA GLY A 152 10.87 20.90 7.99
C GLY A 152 12.09 21.43 8.73
N PRO A 153 13.04 22.05 8.00
CA PRO A 153 14.12 22.78 8.63
C PRO A 153 13.57 23.94 9.48
N ASP A 154 14.19 24.17 10.63
CA ASP A 154 13.95 25.36 11.42
C ASP A 154 14.93 26.44 10.97
N LEU A 155 14.38 27.56 10.51
CA LEU A 155 15.13 28.72 10.03
C LEU A 155 16.13 29.25 11.06
N ASN A 156 15.94 28.95 12.35
CA ASN A 156 16.81 29.37 13.44
C ASN A 156 17.85 28.31 13.86
N SER A 157 17.65 27.04 13.48
CA SER A 157 18.45 25.90 13.97
C SER A 157 19.30 25.22 12.90
N GLY A 158 19.16 25.62 11.63
CA GLY A 158 19.98 25.13 10.52
C GLY A 158 19.21 24.22 9.55
N PRO A 159 19.91 23.57 8.60
CA PRO A 159 19.29 22.93 7.44
C PRO A 159 18.53 21.63 7.76
N SER A 160 18.66 21.05 8.96
CA SER A 160 17.86 19.93 9.44
C SER A 160 17.71 19.98 10.96
N THR A 161 16.49 19.74 11.43
CA THR A 161 16.10 19.60 12.85
C THR A 161 15.96 18.14 13.29
N TRP A 162 16.20 17.21 12.36
CA TRP A 162 15.89 15.80 12.58
C TRP A 162 17.04 15.05 13.25
N THR A 163 16.66 14.14 14.13
CA THR A 163 17.56 13.17 14.75
C THR A 163 17.37 11.81 14.07
N ASP A 164 18.40 11.34 13.37
CA ASP A 164 18.46 9.99 12.80
C ASP A 164 18.71 8.96 13.92
N HIS A 165 17.79 8.03 14.15
CA HIS A 165 17.91 6.96 15.15
C HIS A 165 18.56 5.69 14.61
N GLY A 166 18.87 5.64 13.31
CA GLY A 166 19.48 4.52 12.64
C GLY A 166 18.50 3.38 12.39
N ALA A 167 19.04 2.15 12.38
CA ALA A 167 18.26 0.98 12.04
C ALA A 167 17.26 0.64 13.15
N LEU A 168 16.02 0.35 12.75
CA LEU A 168 15.03 -0.20 13.68
C LEU A 168 15.59 -1.52 14.26
N PRO A 169 15.42 -1.77 15.58
CA PRO A 169 15.89 -2.98 16.26
C PRO A 169 15.02 -4.20 15.89
N LEU A 170 15.15 -4.66 14.64
CA LEU A 170 14.37 -5.76 14.06
C LEU A 170 15.07 -7.12 14.18
N GLY A 171 16.23 -7.18 14.86
CA GLY A 171 17.06 -8.39 14.93
C GLY A 171 17.69 -8.80 13.58
N ILE A 172 17.82 -7.85 12.64
CA ILE A 172 18.37 -8.07 11.31
C ILE A 172 19.88 -7.86 11.35
N SER A 173 20.68 -8.94 11.28
CA SER A 173 22.14 -8.86 11.17
C SER A 173 22.68 -9.69 10.00
N GLY A 174 23.84 -9.29 9.45
CA GLY A 174 24.51 -10.00 8.36
C GLY A 174 24.06 -9.66 6.93
N ILE A 175 24.75 -10.20 5.93
CA ILE A 175 24.36 -10.17 4.51
C ILE A 175 23.43 -11.37 4.27
N GLY A 176 22.24 -11.11 3.73
CA GLY A 176 21.18 -12.12 3.63
C GLY A 176 20.43 -12.21 4.96
N ILE A 177 19.30 -11.51 5.03
CA ILE A 177 18.45 -11.55 6.22
C ILE A 177 17.85 -12.96 6.32
N THR A 178 17.94 -13.60 7.48
CA THR A 178 17.41 -14.95 7.74
C THR A 178 16.27 -14.96 8.76
N THR A 179 15.99 -13.81 9.38
CA THR A 179 14.89 -13.65 10.32
C THR A 179 13.59 -13.47 9.56
N TYR A 180 12.59 -14.31 9.84
CA TYR A 180 11.24 -14.14 9.30
C TYR A 180 10.61 -12.81 9.78
N PRO A 181 9.85 -12.07 8.94
CA PRO A 181 9.56 -12.33 7.51
C PRO A 181 10.60 -11.74 6.55
N PHE A 182 11.64 -11.09 7.06
CA PHE A 182 12.68 -10.45 6.26
C PHE A 182 13.57 -11.45 5.49
N ASP A 183 13.49 -12.75 5.84
CA ASP A 183 14.10 -13.87 5.11
C ASP A 183 13.57 -14.05 3.68
N ARG A 184 12.39 -13.49 3.40
CA ARG A 184 11.68 -13.61 2.12
C ARG A 184 11.04 -12.31 1.64
N ALA A 185 10.93 -11.30 2.50
CA ALA A 185 10.45 -9.98 2.14
C ALA A 185 11.61 -9.06 1.75
N ASN A 186 11.33 -8.06 0.91
CA ASN A 186 12.19 -6.91 0.78
C ASN A 186 11.78 -5.84 1.79
N ALA A 187 12.68 -5.47 2.69
CA ALA A 187 12.42 -4.47 3.71
C ALA A 187 12.64 -3.05 3.16
N ILE A 188 11.71 -2.57 2.34
CA ILE A 188 11.58 -1.17 1.88
C ILE A 188 10.10 -0.74 1.88
N ASP A 189 9.81 0.47 1.43
CA ASP A 189 8.45 1.01 1.25
C ASP A 189 7.62 0.99 2.53
N ILE A 190 8.16 1.63 3.57
CA ILE A 190 7.50 1.70 4.87
C ILE A 190 6.22 2.53 4.74
N SER A 191 5.12 2.03 5.30
CA SER A 191 3.94 2.83 5.64
C SER A 191 3.51 2.56 7.08
N VAL A 192 3.15 3.61 7.82
CA VAL A 192 2.74 3.51 9.22
C VAL A 192 1.29 3.90 9.36
N VAL A 193 0.55 3.09 10.11
CA VAL A 193 -0.85 3.35 10.44
C VAL A 193 -1.07 3.18 11.94
N ILE A 194 -1.88 4.06 12.52
CA ILE A 194 -2.29 3.99 13.92
C ILE A 194 -3.74 3.51 13.94
N ASP A 195 -4.02 2.44 14.67
CA ASP A 195 -5.38 1.92 14.82
C ASP A 195 -6.19 2.78 15.79
N HIS A 196 -6.81 3.83 15.26
CA HIS A 196 -7.72 4.70 16.00
C HIS A 196 -9.07 4.05 16.32
N THR A 197 -9.36 2.86 15.79
CA THR A 197 -10.61 2.13 16.05
C THR A 197 -10.52 1.25 17.30
N THR A 198 -9.30 1.02 17.81
CA THR A 198 -9.05 0.19 18.99
C THR A 198 -8.21 0.91 20.04
N ASP A 199 -7.08 0.35 20.46
CA ASP A 199 -6.22 0.82 21.55
C ASP A 199 -5.13 1.82 21.10
N GLY A 200 -5.13 2.22 19.83
CA GLY A 200 -4.09 3.09 19.27
C GLY A 200 -2.80 2.36 18.91
N THR A 201 -2.81 1.02 18.83
CA THR A 201 -1.64 0.28 18.35
C THR A 201 -1.24 0.77 16.96
N ALA A 202 0.06 1.02 16.78
CA ALA A 202 0.63 1.39 15.50
C ALA A 202 1.20 0.16 14.78
N TYR A 203 1.00 0.10 13.47
CA TYR A 203 1.52 -0.95 12.61
C TYR A 203 2.37 -0.35 11.51
N MET A 204 3.49 -1.00 11.23
CA MET A 204 4.39 -0.70 10.12
C MET A 204 4.21 -1.76 9.04
N SER A 205 3.74 -1.32 7.87
CA SER A 205 3.70 -2.12 6.65
C SER A 205 4.98 -1.86 5.83
N PHE A 206 5.48 -2.87 5.14
CA PHE A 206 6.67 -2.79 4.28
C PHE A 206 6.60 -3.91 3.25
N GLY A 207 7.37 -3.81 2.17
CA GLY A 207 7.44 -4.87 1.18
C GLY A 207 7.49 -4.33 -0.24
N SER A 208 8.34 -4.96 -1.05
CA SER A 208 8.47 -4.68 -2.47
C SER A 208 8.92 -5.94 -3.17
N PHE A 209 8.16 -6.40 -4.16
CA PHE A 209 8.41 -7.64 -4.88
C PHE A 209 8.55 -8.84 -3.93
N TRP A 210 9.30 -9.87 -4.33
CA TRP A 210 9.46 -11.13 -3.59
C TRP A 210 8.12 -11.69 -3.12
N THR A 211 7.91 -11.73 -1.82
CA THR A 211 6.69 -12.26 -1.21
C THR A 211 5.62 -11.21 -1.03
N GLY A 212 5.85 -9.95 -1.36
CA GLY A 212 4.85 -8.88 -1.30
C GLY A 212 4.88 -8.10 0.01
N ILE A 213 3.70 -7.73 0.49
CA ILE A 213 3.49 -6.72 1.54
C ILE A 213 3.26 -7.38 2.90
N TRP A 214 4.09 -7.02 3.86
CA TRP A 214 4.08 -7.52 5.23
C TRP A 214 3.79 -6.38 6.21
N GLN A 215 3.33 -6.75 7.41
CA GLN A 215 3.04 -5.80 8.48
C GLN A 215 3.45 -6.35 9.85
N ILE A 216 4.03 -5.49 10.67
CA ILE A 216 4.42 -5.75 12.06
C ILE A 216 4.00 -4.60 12.98
N PRO A 217 3.70 -4.84 14.27
CA PRO A 217 3.43 -3.77 15.24
C PRO A 217 4.69 -2.93 15.49
N LEU A 218 4.51 -1.63 15.69
CA LEU A 218 5.55 -0.73 16.20
C LEU A 218 5.55 -0.73 17.74
N THR A 219 6.70 -0.43 18.32
CA THR A 219 6.78 -0.09 19.75
C THR A 219 6.09 1.25 20.01
N GLY A 220 5.65 1.48 21.25
CA GLY A 220 4.89 2.70 21.60
C GLY A 220 5.65 4.02 21.42
N ASP A 221 6.99 3.97 21.33
CA ASP A 221 7.84 5.13 21.02
C ASP A 221 8.12 5.30 19.52
N PHE A 222 7.65 4.38 18.67
CA PHE A 222 7.83 4.36 17.21
C PHE A 222 9.30 4.22 16.76
N LEU A 223 10.20 3.84 17.67
CA LEU A 223 11.64 3.65 17.40
C LEU A 223 12.03 2.18 17.25
N GLY A 224 11.05 1.27 17.32
CA GLY A 224 11.22 -0.15 17.13
C GLY A 224 9.94 -0.83 16.64
N ALA A 225 10.03 -2.13 16.42
CA ALA A 225 8.90 -2.95 15.99
C ALA A 225 9.01 -4.35 16.58
N ASP A 226 7.90 -5.09 16.54
CA ASP A 226 7.78 -6.44 17.06
C ASP A 226 7.70 -7.46 15.91
N PRO A 227 8.83 -8.10 15.53
CA PRO A 227 8.86 -9.08 14.44
C PRO A 227 8.54 -10.51 14.90
N ARG A 228 7.96 -10.71 16.09
CA ARG A 228 7.57 -12.06 16.54
C ARG A 228 6.58 -12.69 15.55
N VAL A 229 6.73 -13.99 15.28
CA VAL A 229 5.99 -14.69 14.21
C VAL A 229 4.48 -14.54 14.39
N GLU A 230 3.99 -14.59 15.63
CA GLU A 230 2.58 -14.40 15.97
C GLU A 230 2.04 -12.98 15.71
N GLU A 231 2.94 -12.00 15.65
CA GLU A 231 2.64 -10.59 15.37
C GLU A 231 2.81 -10.23 13.90
N VAL A 232 3.49 -11.04 13.09
CA VAL A 232 3.67 -10.73 11.67
C VAL A 232 2.39 -11.02 10.89
N ARG A 233 2.02 -10.14 9.97
CA ARG A 233 0.92 -10.36 9.01
C ARG A 233 1.41 -10.21 7.59
N HIS A 234 0.96 -11.14 6.74
CA HIS A 234 1.15 -11.06 5.30
C HIS A 234 -0.12 -10.46 4.71
N LEU A 235 -0.03 -9.31 4.04
CA LEU A 235 -1.21 -8.52 3.69
C LEU A 235 -1.61 -8.61 2.22
N ALA A 236 -0.65 -8.70 1.30
CA ALA A 236 -0.91 -8.76 -0.13
C ALA A 236 0.25 -9.40 -0.89
N PHE A 237 -0.06 -10.18 -1.92
CA PHE A 237 0.92 -10.89 -2.73
C PHE A 237 0.40 -11.10 -4.15
N GLU A 238 1.30 -11.00 -5.14
CA GLU A 238 1.05 -11.52 -6.49
C GLU A 238 1.54 -12.97 -6.53
N PRO A 239 0.65 -13.98 -6.47
CA PRO A 239 1.09 -15.38 -6.44
C PRO A 239 1.62 -15.89 -7.78
N THR A 240 1.28 -15.21 -8.89
CA THR A 240 1.68 -15.63 -10.22
C THR A 240 2.83 -14.75 -10.71
N ALA A 241 4.03 -15.33 -10.78
CA ALA A 241 5.17 -14.66 -11.37
C ALA A 241 4.85 -14.22 -12.81
N VAL A 242 4.83 -12.91 -13.05
CA VAL A 242 4.46 -12.36 -14.36
C VAL A 242 5.63 -12.43 -15.35
N HIS A 243 6.85 -12.59 -14.84
CA HIS A 243 8.05 -12.93 -15.60
C HIS A 243 8.86 -14.01 -14.88
N PRO A 244 9.56 -14.89 -15.62
CA PRO A 244 10.44 -15.87 -15.01
C PRO A 244 11.62 -15.18 -14.29
N PRO A 245 12.29 -15.89 -13.36
CA PRO A 245 13.50 -15.39 -12.70
C PRO A 245 14.55 -14.91 -13.70
N ALA A 246 15.27 -13.85 -13.35
CA ALA A 246 16.45 -13.44 -14.10
C ALA A 246 17.51 -14.55 -14.04
N LYS A 247 18.32 -14.71 -15.10
CA LYS A 247 19.37 -15.75 -15.18
C LYS A 247 20.37 -15.74 -14.02
N LYS A 248 20.55 -14.58 -13.37
CA LYS A 248 21.48 -14.38 -12.25
C LYS A 248 20.77 -14.21 -10.90
N ALA A 249 19.46 -14.51 -10.83
CA ALA A 249 18.72 -14.43 -9.59
C ALA A 249 19.28 -15.42 -8.57
N ASP A 250 19.65 -14.94 -7.38
CA ASP A 250 20.16 -15.77 -6.27
C ASP A 250 19.21 -15.76 -5.05
N GLY A 251 18.05 -15.11 -5.19
CA GLY A 251 17.04 -14.96 -4.14
C GLY A 251 17.29 -13.77 -3.21
N VAL A 252 18.49 -13.17 -3.20
CA VAL A 252 18.80 -11.90 -2.53
C VAL A 252 18.79 -10.76 -3.53
N CYS A 253 19.46 -10.92 -4.66
CA CYS A 253 19.42 -10.04 -5.82
C CYS A 253 18.74 -10.77 -6.98
N GLY A 254 17.58 -10.28 -7.38
CA GLY A 254 16.65 -11.01 -8.24
C GLY A 254 15.90 -12.11 -7.49
N ASP A 255 14.59 -12.08 -7.58
CA ASP A 255 13.74 -13.13 -7.03
C ASP A 255 13.90 -14.43 -7.83
N ALA A 256 14.26 -15.50 -7.12
CA ALA A 256 14.46 -16.84 -7.68
C ALA A 256 13.14 -17.52 -8.10
N THR A 257 11.99 -16.98 -7.70
CA THR A 257 10.65 -17.48 -8.04
C THR A 257 10.00 -16.72 -9.22
N GLY A 258 10.57 -15.59 -9.62
CA GLY A 258 10.11 -14.78 -10.73
C GLY A 258 9.63 -13.40 -10.27
N MET A 259 9.11 -12.60 -11.20
CA MET A 259 8.70 -11.23 -10.90
C MET A 259 7.28 -11.20 -10.33
N HIS A 260 7.15 -10.74 -9.08
CA HIS A 260 5.88 -10.50 -8.39
C HIS A 260 5.74 -8.99 -8.11
N PRO A 261 5.26 -8.18 -9.07
CA PRO A 261 5.45 -6.73 -9.03
C PRO A 261 4.41 -6.04 -8.15
N ILE A 262 4.55 -6.17 -6.83
CA ILE A 262 3.71 -5.52 -5.82
C ILE A 262 4.58 -4.81 -4.79
N GLU A 263 4.35 -3.52 -4.57
CA GLU A 263 5.14 -2.69 -3.65
C GLU A 263 4.42 -1.38 -3.24
N GLY A 264 5.10 -0.48 -2.54
CA GLY A 264 4.58 0.85 -2.20
C GLY A 264 3.30 0.79 -1.38
N ALA A 265 3.27 0.03 -0.29
CA ALA A 265 2.07 -0.13 0.53
C ALA A 265 1.65 1.20 1.19
N PHE A 266 0.35 1.48 1.30
CA PHE A 266 -0.20 2.55 2.13
C PHE A 266 -1.49 2.09 2.79
N VAL A 267 -1.71 2.39 4.08
CA VAL A 267 -2.95 2.03 4.77
C VAL A 267 -3.72 3.30 5.16
N SER A 268 -4.98 3.38 4.74
CA SER A 268 -5.89 4.46 5.13
C SER A 268 -7.14 3.93 5.82
N PHE A 269 -7.81 4.78 6.59
CA PHE A 269 -9.08 4.48 7.23
C PHE A 269 -10.17 5.42 6.74
N ARG A 270 -11.33 4.86 6.42
CA ARG A 270 -12.58 5.58 6.27
C ARG A 270 -13.70 4.66 6.70
N ASP A 271 -14.39 5.04 7.77
CA ASP A 271 -15.41 4.23 8.44
C ASP A 271 -16.38 3.56 7.43
N PRO A 272 -16.63 2.24 7.56
CA PRO A 272 -16.06 1.30 8.55
C PRO A 272 -14.79 0.56 8.09
N TRP A 273 -14.16 1.01 7.00
CA TRP A 273 -13.16 0.23 6.28
C TRP A 273 -11.74 0.76 6.46
N TRP A 274 -10.82 -0.17 6.65
CA TRP A 274 -9.39 -0.01 6.38
C TRP A 274 -9.11 -0.38 4.94
N TYR A 275 -8.30 0.41 4.24
CA TYR A 275 -7.90 0.19 2.86
C TYR A 275 -6.39 -0.02 2.80
N LEU A 276 -5.95 -1.15 2.21
CA LEU A 276 -4.56 -1.37 1.87
C LEU A 276 -4.38 -1.05 0.39
N TRP A 277 -3.69 0.05 0.13
CA TRP A 277 -3.26 0.51 -1.18
C TRP A 277 -1.89 -0.05 -1.51
N PHE A 278 -1.65 -0.35 -2.78
CA PHE A 278 -0.35 -0.77 -3.26
C PHE A 278 -0.18 -0.43 -4.74
N SER A 279 1.07 -0.22 -5.15
CA SER A 279 1.44 -0.18 -6.55
C SER A 279 1.63 -1.59 -7.07
N TRP A 280 1.04 -1.90 -8.22
CA TRP A 280 1.24 -3.14 -8.94
C TRP A 280 1.80 -2.84 -10.33
N GLY A 281 2.82 -3.59 -10.74
CA GLY A 281 3.45 -3.49 -12.06
C GLY A 281 4.90 -3.00 -12.01
N LYS A 282 5.47 -2.75 -13.18
CA LYS A 282 6.85 -2.28 -13.30
C LYS A 282 6.92 -0.77 -13.14
N CYS A 283 7.64 -0.35 -12.11
CA CYS A 283 8.09 1.03 -11.94
C CYS A 283 9.38 1.28 -12.71
N CYS A 284 9.63 2.58 -12.88
CA CYS A 284 10.95 3.19 -12.97
C CYS A 284 11.84 2.79 -14.16
N HIS A 285 12.88 3.61 -14.36
CA HIS A 285 13.95 3.38 -15.34
C HIS A 285 13.42 2.93 -16.71
N PHE A 286 12.35 3.57 -17.17
CA PHE A 286 11.73 3.24 -18.43
C PHE A 286 12.68 3.59 -19.58
N ASP A 287 12.80 2.66 -20.51
CA ASP A 287 13.36 2.91 -21.83
C ASP A 287 12.18 3.27 -22.75
N PRO A 288 12.10 4.50 -23.28
CA PRO A 288 11.00 4.91 -24.16
C PRO A 288 10.83 4.01 -25.41
N GLU A 289 11.89 3.32 -25.84
CA GLU A 289 11.82 2.37 -26.95
C GLU A 289 11.32 0.98 -26.52
N ARG A 290 11.28 0.71 -25.21
CA ARG A 290 11.00 -0.61 -24.62
C ARG A 290 10.16 -0.49 -23.34
N LEU A 291 9.08 0.27 -23.45
CA LEU A 291 8.10 0.34 -22.37
C LEU A 291 7.52 -1.05 -22.06
N PRO A 292 7.16 -1.32 -20.79
CA PRO A 292 6.28 -2.43 -20.43
C PRO A 292 5.09 -2.58 -21.40
N ARG A 293 4.62 -3.82 -21.57
CA ARG A 293 3.34 -4.05 -22.24
C ARG A 293 2.24 -3.34 -21.47
N GLU A 294 1.25 -2.80 -22.17
CA GLU A 294 0.10 -2.14 -21.55
C GLU A 294 -0.50 -2.99 -20.42
N GLY A 295 -0.68 -2.37 -19.26
CA GLY A 295 -1.18 -3.00 -18.06
C GLY A 295 -0.12 -3.74 -17.24
N MET A 296 1.15 -3.71 -17.63
CA MET A 296 2.30 -4.25 -16.87
C MET A 296 3.14 -3.17 -16.19
N GLU A 297 2.97 -1.92 -16.58
CA GLU A 297 3.48 -0.77 -15.86
C GLU A 297 2.70 -0.52 -14.57
N TYR A 298 3.21 0.38 -13.73
CA TYR A 298 2.57 0.74 -12.47
C TYR A 298 1.09 1.11 -12.62
N SER A 299 0.30 0.56 -11.71
CA SER A 299 -1.10 0.88 -11.46
C SER A 299 -1.33 0.84 -9.95
N ILE A 300 -2.24 1.67 -9.46
CA ILE A 300 -2.62 1.70 -8.06
C ILE A 300 -3.81 0.78 -7.86
N ARG A 301 -3.65 -0.16 -6.93
CA ARG A 301 -4.67 -1.13 -6.55
C ARG A 301 -4.91 -1.09 -5.06
N LEU A 302 -6.06 -1.63 -4.63
CA LEU A 302 -6.33 -1.81 -3.21
C LEU A 302 -7.25 -2.99 -2.89
N GLY A 303 -7.29 -3.34 -1.61
CA GLY A 303 -8.38 -4.08 -0.99
C GLY A 303 -8.82 -3.40 0.30
N ARG A 304 -9.97 -3.81 0.85
CA ARG A 304 -10.47 -3.28 2.13
C ARG A 304 -10.73 -4.38 3.15
N SER A 305 -10.67 -4.02 4.44
CA SER A 305 -10.91 -4.89 5.58
C SER A 305 -11.56 -4.12 6.73
N LEU A 306 -12.18 -4.83 7.67
CA LEU A 306 -12.65 -4.25 8.93
C LEU A 306 -11.53 -4.12 9.97
N SER A 307 -10.32 -4.60 9.65
CA SER A 307 -9.14 -4.52 10.50
C SER A 307 -7.97 -3.93 9.72
N PRO A 308 -7.11 -3.09 10.33
CA PRO A 308 -5.89 -2.60 9.66
C PRO A 308 -4.89 -3.73 9.37
N ARG A 309 -5.14 -4.93 9.94
CA ARG A 309 -4.31 -6.13 9.82
C ARG A 309 -4.85 -7.14 8.81
N GLY A 310 -5.93 -6.81 8.11
CA GLY A 310 -6.58 -7.70 7.16
C GLY A 310 -7.45 -8.79 7.81
N PRO A 311 -7.84 -9.82 7.03
CA PRO A 311 -7.55 -9.99 5.61
C PRO A 311 -8.21 -8.90 4.76
N PHE A 312 -7.49 -8.44 3.74
CA PHE A 312 -7.97 -7.44 2.78
C PHE A 312 -8.53 -8.12 1.55
N HIS A 313 -9.68 -7.65 1.06
CA HIS A 313 -10.34 -8.20 -0.11
C HIS A 313 -10.63 -7.13 -1.14
N ASP A 314 -10.59 -7.49 -2.42
CA ASP A 314 -11.01 -6.64 -3.53
C ASP A 314 -12.54 -6.55 -3.66
N LYS A 315 -13.04 -5.76 -4.62
CA LYS A 315 -14.47 -5.54 -4.83
C LYS A 315 -15.24 -6.80 -5.21
N ARG A 316 -14.53 -7.83 -5.69
CA ARG A 316 -15.07 -9.15 -6.05
C ARG A 316 -14.92 -10.17 -4.91
N GLY A 317 -14.41 -9.75 -3.75
CA GLY A 317 -14.19 -10.59 -2.59
C GLY A 317 -12.96 -11.49 -2.70
N ARG A 318 -12.02 -11.23 -3.62
CA ARG A 318 -10.77 -11.98 -3.69
C ARG A 318 -9.78 -11.41 -2.68
N ASP A 319 -9.20 -12.29 -1.89
CA ASP A 319 -8.12 -11.98 -0.96
C ASP A 319 -6.90 -11.43 -1.70
N LEU A 320 -6.31 -10.36 -1.18
CA LEU A 320 -5.09 -9.76 -1.73
C LEU A 320 -3.88 -10.70 -1.70
N LEU A 321 -3.87 -11.73 -0.84
CA LEU A 321 -2.86 -12.79 -0.84
C LEU A 321 -2.97 -13.76 -2.03
N ASN A 322 -4.11 -13.74 -2.71
CA ASN A 322 -4.42 -14.61 -3.84
C ASN A 322 -4.53 -13.81 -5.15
N GLY A 323 -3.77 -12.72 -5.28
CA GLY A 323 -3.79 -11.85 -6.47
C GLY A 323 -5.07 -11.02 -6.60
N GLY A 324 -5.75 -10.77 -5.48
CA GLY A 324 -6.81 -9.76 -5.40
C GLY A 324 -6.26 -8.34 -5.58
N GLY A 325 -7.16 -7.40 -5.88
CA GLY A 325 -6.87 -5.97 -5.90
C GLY A 325 -7.78 -5.25 -6.90
N GLU A 326 -8.50 -4.23 -6.43
CA GLU A 326 -9.28 -3.34 -7.28
C GLU A 326 -8.36 -2.24 -7.81
N THR A 327 -8.24 -2.10 -9.13
CA THR A 327 -7.50 -0.99 -9.74
C THR A 327 -8.26 0.32 -9.56
N ILE A 328 -7.65 1.28 -8.88
CA ILE A 328 -8.22 2.61 -8.64
C ILE A 328 -7.72 3.62 -9.68
N TYR A 329 -6.46 3.51 -10.05
CA TYR A 329 -5.83 4.42 -11.01
C TYR A 329 -4.71 3.70 -11.76
N ALA A 330 -4.55 4.00 -13.05
CA ALA A 330 -3.59 3.35 -13.94
C ALA A 330 -3.21 4.31 -15.06
N SER A 331 -2.25 3.93 -15.91
CA SER A 331 -1.92 4.70 -17.11
C SER A 331 -3.18 5.03 -17.90
N ASN A 332 -3.28 6.29 -18.30
CA ASN A 332 -4.36 6.84 -19.12
C ASN A 332 -3.76 7.94 -20.01
N ASP A 333 -4.57 8.72 -20.71
CA ASP A 333 -4.18 9.78 -21.65
C ASP A 333 -2.73 10.30 -21.51
N ASP A 334 -2.50 11.29 -20.64
CA ASP A 334 -1.19 11.92 -20.43
C ASP A 334 -0.37 11.29 -19.29
N VAL A 335 -0.97 10.37 -18.53
CA VAL A 335 -0.37 9.75 -17.35
C VAL A 335 0.16 8.36 -17.68
N TYR A 336 1.42 8.11 -17.35
CA TYR A 336 2.02 6.80 -17.47
C TYR A 336 2.56 6.30 -16.12
N ALA A 337 2.29 5.02 -15.84
CA ALA A 337 2.80 4.28 -14.69
C ALA A 337 2.56 4.96 -13.32
N PRO A 338 1.32 5.37 -12.98
CA PRO A 338 1.05 6.02 -11.70
C PRO A 338 1.22 5.04 -10.51
N GLY A 339 1.88 5.49 -9.45
CA GLY A 339 2.10 4.71 -8.23
C GLY A 339 2.86 5.46 -7.15
N GLY A 340 3.49 4.75 -6.22
CA GLY A 340 4.16 5.34 -5.06
C GLY A 340 3.19 6.12 -4.17
N GLN A 341 1.97 5.58 -4.01
CA GLN A 341 0.82 6.37 -3.59
C GLN A 341 0.72 6.60 -2.08
N GLY A 342 0.11 7.72 -1.71
CA GLY A 342 -0.38 8.01 -0.37
C GLY A 342 -1.83 8.52 -0.42
N VAL A 343 -2.49 8.58 0.74
CA VAL A 343 -3.80 9.23 0.86
C VAL A 343 -3.72 10.34 1.89
N LEU A 344 -4.01 11.57 1.44
CA LEU A 344 -4.06 12.75 2.31
C LEU A 344 -5.52 13.14 2.54
N ALA A 345 -5.91 13.34 3.81
CA ALA A 345 -7.19 13.96 4.14
C ALA A 345 -6.99 15.46 4.36
N ASP A 346 -7.88 16.29 3.83
CA ASP A 346 -7.96 17.71 4.20
C ASP A 346 -8.89 17.93 5.40
N GLU A 347 -8.90 19.17 5.92
CA GLU A 347 -9.76 19.58 7.04
C GLU A 347 -11.26 19.45 6.74
N GLY A 348 -11.65 19.41 5.46
CA GLY A 348 -13.02 19.21 4.99
C GLY A 348 -13.42 17.74 4.83
N GLY A 349 -12.51 16.79 5.08
CA GLY A 349 -12.72 15.36 4.89
C GLY A 349 -12.65 14.91 3.42
N MET A 350 -12.14 15.76 2.51
CA MET A 350 -11.77 15.35 1.16
C MET A 350 -10.48 14.56 1.22
N TYR A 351 -10.47 13.40 0.59
CA TYR A 351 -9.29 12.56 0.47
C TYR A 351 -8.67 12.78 -0.89
N PHE A 352 -7.35 12.93 -0.94
CA PHE A 352 -6.58 12.99 -2.18
C PHE A 352 -5.73 11.74 -2.28
N ILE A 353 -5.74 11.10 -3.44
CA ILE A 353 -4.68 10.15 -3.76
C ILE A 353 -3.48 10.95 -4.27
N ILE A 354 -2.37 10.81 -3.56
CA ILE A 354 -1.08 11.39 -3.92
C ILE A 354 -0.33 10.34 -4.71
N ILE A 355 0.20 10.70 -5.88
CA ILE A 355 0.80 9.75 -6.82
C ILE A 355 2.05 10.34 -7.47
N ILE A 356 2.98 9.47 -7.85
CA ILE A 356 4.00 9.81 -8.84
C ILE A 356 3.42 9.50 -10.20
N VAL A 357 3.64 10.38 -11.17
CA VAL A 357 3.29 10.14 -12.57
C VAL A 357 4.44 10.48 -13.49
N MET A 358 4.53 9.73 -14.60
CA MET A 358 5.27 10.17 -15.78
C MET A 358 4.28 10.88 -16.70
N ASN A 359 4.55 12.14 -17.04
CA ASN A 359 3.78 12.85 -18.05
C ASN A 359 4.31 12.44 -19.43
N LYS A 360 3.48 11.75 -20.23
CA LYS A 360 3.88 11.22 -21.55
C LYS A 360 4.35 12.30 -22.53
N SER A 361 3.90 13.55 -22.35
CA SER A 361 4.31 14.71 -23.15
C SER A 361 5.65 15.31 -22.70
N ILE A 362 6.17 14.95 -21.52
CA ILE A 362 7.47 15.40 -20.99
C ILE A 362 8.53 14.32 -21.19
N GLY A 363 8.28 13.11 -20.66
CA GLY A 363 9.26 12.04 -20.67
C GLY A 363 8.90 10.90 -19.73
N TYR A 364 9.61 9.79 -19.89
CA TYR A 364 9.47 8.57 -19.08
C TYR A 364 10.67 8.35 -18.15
N GLY A 365 11.64 9.28 -18.17
CA GLY A 365 12.86 9.15 -17.40
C GLY A 365 12.58 9.19 -15.90
N PHE A 366 13.46 8.57 -15.10
CA PHE A 366 13.35 8.64 -13.64
C PHE A 366 13.28 10.10 -13.17
N HIS A 367 14.08 10.99 -13.75
CA HIS A 367 14.07 12.42 -13.41
C HIS A 367 12.86 13.19 -13.98
N ASP A 368 11.98 12.54 -14.75
CA ASP A 368 10.76 13.15 -15.30
C ASP A 368 9.51 12.85 -14.47
N ALA A 369 9.65 12.07 -13.40
CA ALA A 369 8.59 11.85 -12.42
C ALA A 369 8.11 13.18 -11.82
N ARG A 370 6.80 13.32 -11.69
CA ARG A 370 6.14 14.47 -11.07
C ARG A 370 5.18 14.03 -9.99
N LEU A 371 5.02 14.88 -8.98
CA LEU A 371 3.90 14.78 -8.06
C LEU A 371 2.60 15.06 -8.82
N GLY A 372 1.69 14.08 -8.78
CA GLY A 372 0.31 14.20 -9.20
C GLY A 372 -0.65 13.98 -8.03
N PHE A 373 -1.88 14.46 -8.17
CA PHE A 373 -2.95 14.13 -7.24
C PHE A 373 -4.32 14.13 -7.89
N ASN A 374 -5.23 13.35 -7.32
CA ASN A 374 -6.66 13.34 -7.66
C ASN A 374 -7.50 13.37 -6.39
N PRO A 375 -8.62 14.11 -6.35
CA PRO A 375 -9.64 13.92 -5.33
C PRO A 375 -10.20 12.49 -5.37
N LEU A 376 -10.58 11.97 -4.21
CA LEU A 376 -11.23 10.69 -4.06
C LEU A 376 -12.67 10.88 -3.57
N VAL A 377 -13.63 10.30 -4.30
CA VAL A 377 -14.99 10.08 -3.82
C VAL A 377 -15.17 8.60 -3.46
N TYR A 378 -16.08 8.28 -2.56
CA TYR A 378 -16.34 6.89 -2.16
C TYR A 378 -17.75 6.48 -2.55
N VAL A 379 -17.86 5.48 -3.42
CA VAL A 379 -19.13 4.90 -3.88
C VAL A 379 -19.24 3.49 -3.33
N ASP A 380 -20.27 3.22 -2.53
CA ASP A 380 -20.46 1.95 -1.83
C ASP A 380 -19.24 1.52 -0.98
N GLY A 381 -18.55 2.52 -0.41
CA GLY A 381 -17.32 2.34 0.37
C GLY A 381 -16.10 1.93 -0.46
N TRP A 382 -16.10 2.19 -1.76
CA TRP A 382 -14.92 2.02 -2.63
C TRP A 382 -14.47 3.40 -3.13
N PRO A 383 -13.18 3.75 -2.99
CA PRO A 383 -12.69 5.01 -3.51
C PRO A 383 -12.67 5.00 -5.05
N VAL A 384 -12.92 6.16 -5.62
CA VAL A 384 -12.92 6.44 -7.05
C VAL A 384 -12.19 7.77 -7.23
N ALA A 385 -11.11 7.77 -8.01
CA ALA A 385 -10.42 9.00 -8.40
C ALA A 385 -11.36 9.89 -9.21
N GLN A 386 -11.24 11.21 -9.07
CA GLN A 386 -12.00 12.23 -9.81
C GLN A 386 -11.10 13.12 -10.65
#